data_AF-A0A540X5R6-F1
#
_entry.id   AF-A0A540X5R6-F1
#
_cell.length_a   1.000
_cell.length_b   1.000
_cell.length_c   1.000
_cell.angle_alpha   90.00
_cell.angle_beta   90.00
_cell.angle_gamma   90.00
#
_symmetry.space_group_name_H-M   'P 1'
#
loop_
_entity.id
_entity.type
_entity.pdbx_description
1 polymer ?
#
loop_
_entity_poly.entity_id
_entity_poly.type
_entity_poly.pdbx_seq_one_letter_code
_entity_poly.pdbx_strand_id
1 'polypeptide(L)'
;MRQVSRRRVLGGVAAALLLGLGGGCSSSHSHKKVETAKVEDSWMARVPPDQMDDVRQAQLVVSTAEEQQERANVSVEDGKRDLQVAQGREQAAEARQQASVDALSAAQETGQADAIDLAQNDLAQANTELAAAKAETALNEKTVTTRESVVQVRERERDVANAELAQTRFLTLQRTGDVRAQQVDGDELARNLEEARAKARDAGDQVDANITEQEQAQSTWEQLDAQTQAYGGSGEP
;
A
#
# COMPACT_ATOMS: atom_id res chain seq x y z
N MET A 1 2.52 18.90 -28.37
CA MET A 1 2.77 17.46 -28.12
C MET A 1 4.14 17.32 -27.46
N ARG A 2 4.21 17.22 -26.13
CA ARG A 2 5.44 16.93 -25.39
C ARG A 2 5.27 15.56 -24.73
N GLN A 3 6.01 14.57 -25.22
CA GLN A 3 6.16 13.28 -24.57
C GLN A 3 6.82 13.50 -23.21
N VAL A 4 6.07 13.29 -22.13
CA VAL A 4 6.64 13.17 -20.79
C VAL A 4 7.01 11.70 -20.61
N SER A 5 8.30 11.41 -20.66
CA SER A 5 8.83 10.08 -20.36
C SER A 5 8.56 9.75 -18.89
N ARG A 6 7.58 8.88 -18.61
CA ARG A 6 7.39 8.28 -17.28
C ARG A 6 8.58 7.38 -16.98
N ARG A 7 9.53 7.87 -16.17
CA ARG A 7 10.57 7.03 -15.56
C ARG A 7 9.91 6.19 -14.48
N ARG A 8 9.73 4.90 -14.74
CA ARG A 8 9.48 3.90 -13.70
C ARG A 8 10.70 3.87 -12.78
N VAL A 9 10.57 4.41 -11.58
CA VAL A 9 11.55 4.21 -10.51
C VAL A 9 11.09 3.00 -9.71
N LEU A 10 11.33 1.82 -10.27
CA LEU A 10 11.40 0.59 -9.48
C LEU A 10 12.73 0.67 -8.72
N GLY A 11 12.67 1.11 -7.47
CA GLY A 11 13.78 1.06 -6.52
C GLY A 11 14.07 -0.40 -6.17
N GLY A 12 14.76 -1.09 -7.08
CA GLY A 12 15.25 -2.44 -6.87
C GLY A 12 16.37 -2.44 -5.83
N VAL A 13 16.16 -3.15 -4.73
CA VAL A 13 17.26 -3.66 -3.92
C VAL A 13 17.65 -5.00 -4.52
N ALA A 14 18.67 -4.97 -5.38
CA ALA A 14 19.33 -6.14 -5.89
C ALA A 14 20.24 -6.71 -4.81
N ALA A 15 19.81 -7.78 -4.14
CA ALA A 15 20.71 -8.64 -3.35
C ALA A 15 21.22 -9.75 -4.27
N ALA A 16 22.38 -9.50 -4.87
CA ALA A 16 23.15 -10.51 -5.58
C ALA A 16 23.91 -11.38 -4.56
N LEU A 17 23.64 -12.68 -4.54
CA LEU A 17 24.62 -13.67 -4.05
C LEU A 17 24.65 -14.89 -4.98
N LEU A 18 25.87 -15.17 -5.43
CA LEU A 18 26.26 -16.20 -6.39
C LEU A 18 26.40 -17.58 -5.74
N LEU A 19 25.87 -18.58 -6.45
CA LEU A 19 26.39 -19.94 -6.71
C LEU A 19 26.96 -20.81 -5.58
N GLY A 20 26.35 -22.00 -5.45
CA GLY A 20 27.00 -23.22 -4.96
C GLY A 20 26.18 -24.46 -5.32
N LEU A 21 26.53 -25.12 -6.42
CA LEU A 21 26.05 -26.46 -6.79
C LEU A 21 26.62 -27.51 -5.83
N GLY A 22 25.76 -28.38 -5.28
CA GLY A 22 26.16 -29.58 -4.57
C GLY A 22 24.97 -30.52 -4.39
N GLY A 23 24.93 -31.61 -5.17
CA GLY A 23 23.97 -32.70 -4.97
C GLY A 23 24.33 -33.57 -3.77
N GLY A 24 23.34 -34.23 -3.17
CA GLY A 24 23.58 -35.24 -2.13
C GLY A 24 22.34 -35.68 -1.36
N CYS A 25 21.81 -36.83 -1.78
CA CYS A 25 21.15 -37.89 -1.01
C CYS A 25 20.28 -37.58 0.22
N SER A 26 18.99 -37.90 0.04
CA SER A 26 18.03 -38.34 1.07
C SER A 26 18.66 -39.32 2.08
N SER A 27 18.63 -38.96 3.36
CA SER A 27 18.70 -39.89 4.49
C SER A 27 17.59 -39.60 5.48
N SER A 28 16.58 -40.47 5.44
CA SER A 28 15.59 -40.63 6.51
C SER A 28 16.27 -41.17 7.78
N HIS A 29 16.21 -40.44 8.89
CA HIS A 29 15.93 -40.91 10.26
C HIS A 29 16.31 -39.85 11.32
N SER A 30 15.30 -39.28 11.97
CA SER A 30 15.09 -39.34 13.43
C SER A 30 14.18 -38.17 13.85
N HIS A 31 12.98 -38.51 14.31
CA HIS A 31 12.07 -37.59 14.98
C HIS A 31 12.65 -37.18 16.34
N LYS A 32 13.71 -36.38 16.35
CA LYS A 32 13.91 -35.42 17.43
C LYS A 32 12.89 -34.33 17.19
N LYS A 33 12.03 -34.05 18.17
CA LYS A 33 11.29 -32.79 18.22
C LYS A 33 12.32 -31.67 18.23
N VAL A 34 12.65 -31.17 17.04
CA VAL A 34 13.34 -29.89 16.86
C VAL A 34 12.33 -28.86 17.32
N GLU A 35 12.55 -28.36 18.54
CA GLU A 35 11.71 -27.31 19.11
C GLU A 35 11.94 -26.03 18.31
N THR A 36 11.07 -25.82 17.32
CA THR A 36 10.83 -24.57 16.59
C THR A 36 12.03 -24.04 15.79
N ALA A 37 11.79 -23.69 14.52
CA ALA A 37 12.76 -23.06 13.62
C ALA A 37 13.17 -21.64 14.06
N LYS A 38 13.40 -21.40 15.34
CA LYS A 38 13.75 -20.10 15.91
C LYS A 38 15.02 -20.22 16.74
N VAL A 39 16.02 -19.45 16.35
CA VAL A 39 17.24 -19.26 17.16
C VAL A 39 16.91 -18.35 18.34
N GLU A 40 17.04 -18.87 19.56
CA GLU A 40 16.79 -18.09 20.77
C GLU A 40 17.83 -16.96 20.95
N ASP A 41 17.38 -15.81 21.46
CA ASP A 41 18.27 -14.67 21.75
C ASP A 41 19.36 -15.04 22.77
N SER A 42 19.05 -15.94 23.71
CA SER A 42 19.97 -16.45 24.72
C SER A 42 21.17 -17.20 24.12
N TRP A 43 21.04 -17.72 22.90
CA TRP A 43 22.12 -18.42 22.21
C TRP A 43 23.10 -17.42 21.60
N MET A 44 22.58 -16.33 21.05
CA MET A 44 23.36 -15.25 20.45
C MET A 44 24.20 -14.48 21.47
N ALA A 45 23.79 -14.44 22.75
CA ALA A 45 24.54 -13.78 23.83
C ALA A 45 25.94 -14.36 24.08
N ARG A 46 26.25 -15.55 23.56
CA ARG A 46 27.55 -16.22 23.71
C ARG A 46 28.46 -16.02 22.49
N VAL A 47 27.91 -15.49 21.40
CA VAL A 47 28.68 -15.23 20.19
C VAL A 47 29.59 -14.02 20.44
N PRO A 48 30.90 -14.13 20.13
CA PRO A 48 31.81 -13.01 20.26
C PRO A 48 31.33 -11.76 19.49
N PRO A 49 31.46 -10.54 20.04
CA PRO A 49 30.93 -9.33 19.41
C PRO A 49 31.45 -9.05 17.98
N ASP A 50 32.68 -9.46 17.69
CA ASP A 50 33.34 -9.39 16.38
C ASP A 50 32.72 -10.32 15.33
N GLN A 51 31.91 -11.30 15.75
CA GLN A 51 31.21 -12.23 14.86
C GLN A 51 29.70 -11.93 14.74
N MET A 52 29.24 -10.84 15.38
CA MET A 52 27.83 -10.41 15.44
C MET A 52 27.46 -9.34 14.40
N ASP A 53 28.39 -8.89 13.56
CA ASP A 53 28.15 -7.80 12.59
C ASP A 53 26.96 -8.12 11.67
N ASP A 54 26.93 -9.30 11.06
CA ASP A 54 25.85 -9.74 10.16
C ASP A 54 24.48 -9.75 10.87
N VAL A 55 24.46 -10.23 12.12
CA VAL A 55 23.23 -10.31 12.93
C VAL A 55 22.73 -8.92 13.30
N ARG A 56 23.64 -8.01 13.68
CA ARG A 56 23.31 -6.60 13.98
C ARG A 56 22.77 -5.89 12.74
N GLN A 57 23.36 -6.14 11.57
CA GLN A 57 22.86 -5.60 10.31
C GLN A 57 21.45 -6.13 10.00
N ALA A 58 21.21 -7.43 10.16
CA ALA A 58 19.87 -8.01 9.95
C ALA A 58 18.84 -7.47 10.97
N GLN A 59 19.22 -7.24 12.23
CA GLN A 59 18.36 -6.58 13.23
C GLN A 59 17.99 -5.15 12.82
N LEU A 60 18.94 -4.40 12.25
CA LEU A 60 18.67 -3.06 11.73
C LEU A 60 17.67 -3.10 10.56
N VAL A 61 17.77 -4.11 9.68
CA VAL A 61 16.81 -4.30 8.58
C VAL A 61 15.40 -4.59 9.12
N VAL A 62 15.26 -5.44 10.15
CA VAL A 62 13.96 -5.69 10.82
C VAL A 62 13.39 -4.40 11.41
N SER A 63 14.18 -3.66 12.19
CA SER A 63 13.77 -2.39 12.79
C SER A 63 13.33 -1.38 11.72
N THR A 64 14.06 -1.30 10.62
CA THR A 64 13.69 -0.42 9.50
C THR A 64 12.36 -0.86 8.86
N ALA A 65 12.13 -2.17 8.69
CA ALA A 65 10.88 -2.68 8.13
C ALA A 65 9.68 -2.40 9.04
N GLU A 66 9.85 -2.50 10.36
CA GLU A 66 8.84 -2.14 11.36
C GLU A 66 8.47 -0.65 11.26
N GLU A 67 9.47 0.24 11.20
CA GLU A 67 9.23 1.68 11.01
C GLU A 67 8.48 1.98 9.70
N GLN A 68 8.81 1.28 8.61
CA GLN A 68 8.10 1.46 7.33
C GLN A 68 6.65 0.98 7.40
N GLN A 69 6.39 -0.12 8.11
CA GLN A 69 5.03 -0.59 8.37
C GLN A 69 4.23 0.45 9.16
N GLU A 70 4.81 1.03 10.21
CA GLU A 70 4.17 2.08 11.00
C GLU A 70 3.85 3.32 10.17
N ARG A 71 4.80 3.79 9.34
CA ARG A 71 4.57 4.91 8.41
C ARG A 71 3.45 4.61 7.41
N ALA A 72 3.38 3.39 6.90
CA ALA A 72 2.30 2.98 6.01
C ALA A 72 0.93 3.00 6.72
N ASN A 73 0.86 2.55 7.98
CA ASN A 73 -0.36 2.62 8.78
C ASN A 73 -0.82 4.07 8.99
N VAL A 74 0.10 4.99 9.31
CA VAL A 74 -0.23 6.43 9.42
C VAL A 74 -0.77 6.96 8.09
N SER A 75 -0.17 6.58 6.96
CA SER A 75 -0.63 6.98 5.63
C SER A 75 -2.05 6.51 5.33
N VAL A 76 -2.45 5.30 5.77
CA VAL A 76 -3.84 4.82 5.67
C VAL A 76 -4.79 5.72 6.46
N GLU A 77 -4.44 6.06 7.70
CA GLU A 77 -5.27 6.91 8.54
C GLU A 77 -5.42 8.33 7.97
N ASP A 78 -4.35 8.89 7.40
CA ASP A 78 -4.43 10.17 6.68
C ASP A 78 -5.35 10.05 5.46
N GLY A 79 -5.29 8.95 4.71
CA GLY A 79 -6.15 8.70 3.56
C GLY A 79 -7.62 8.56 3.92
N LYS A 80 -7.92 7.94 5.07
CA LYS A 80 -9.29 7.84 5.59
C LYS A 80 -9.85 9.22 5.97
N ARG A 81 -9.01 10.12 6.49
CA ARG A 81 -9.43 11.52 6.76
C ARG A 81 -9.71 12.26 5.46
N ASP A 82 -8.88 12.09 4.44
CA ASP A 82 -9.10 12.68 3.12
C ASP A 82 -10.43 12.18 2.52
N LEU A 83 -10.69 10.87 2.62
CA LEU A 83 -11.97 10.27 2.20
C LEU A 83 -13.16 10.86 2.95
N GLN A 84 -13.07 11.06 4.26
CA GLN A 84 -14.15 11.70 5.03
C GLN A 84 -14.42 13.13 4.56
N VAL A 85 -13.38 13.89 4.22
CA VAL A 85 -13.54 15.24 3.66
C VAL A 85 -14.23 15.18 2.30
N ALA A 86 -13.84 14.24 1.43
CA ALA A 86 -14.48 14.04 0.13
C ALA A 86 -15.97 13.66 0.27
N GLN A 87 -16.31 12.74 1.17
CA GLN A 87 -17.70 12.39 1.48
C GLN A 87 -18.51 13.59 1.99
N GLY A 88 -17.90 14.46 2.80
CA GLY A 88 -18.51 15.72 3.24
C GLY A 88 -18.78 16.67 2.07
N ARG A 89 -17.89 16.73 1.07
CA ARG A 89 -18.10 17.52 -0.15
C ARG A 89 -19.20 16.95 -1.03
N GLU A 90 -19.26 15.63 -1.16
CA GLU A 90 -20.35 14.93 -1.86
C GLU A 90 -21.71 15.26 -1.24
N GLN A 91 -21.84 15.13 0.09
CA GLN A 91 -23.09 15.49 0.79
C GLN A 91 -23.47 16.97 0.58
N ALA A 92 -22.49 17.88 0.60
CA ALA A 92 -22.74 19.29 0.34
C ALA A 92 -23.20 19.53 -1.11
N ALA A 93 -22.65 18.82 -2.09
CA ALA A 93 -23.06 18.90 -3.48
C ALA A 93 -24.47 18.31 -3.68
N GLU A 94 -24.82 17.21 -2.99
CA GLU A 94 -26.17 16.65 -2.99
C GLU A 94 -27.19 17.66 -2.43
N ALA A 95 -26.86 18.33 -1.33
CA ALA A 95 -27.72 19.37 -0.77
C ALA A 95 -27.92 20.55 -1.73
N ARG A 96 -26.88 20.98 -2.46
CA ARG A 96 -26.99 22.03 -3.49
C ARG A 96 -27.86 21.59 -4.65
N GLN A 97 -27.68 20.36 -5.13
CA GLN A 97 -28.48 19.80 -6.20
C GLN A 97 -29.97 19.75 -5.84
N GLN A 98 -30.29 19.33 -4.61
CA GLN A 98 -31.67 19.35 -4.12
C GLN A 98 -32.22 20.79 -4.03
N ALA A 99 -31.43 21.75 -3.55
CA ALA A 99 -31.84 23.15 -3.52
C ALA A 99 -32.14 23.70 -4.93
N SER A 100 -31.35 23.34 -5.94
CA SER A 100 -31.61 23.71 -7.33
C SER A 100 -32.86 23.04 -7.91
N VAL A 101 -33.16 21.79 -7.52
CA VAL A 101 -34.42 21.12 -7.88
C VAL A 101 -35.62 21.87 -7.30
N ASP A 102 -35.55 22.23 -6.02
CA ASP A 102 -36.62 22.97 -5.33
C ASP A 102 -36.82 24.37 -5.94
N ALA A 103 -35.72 25.06 -6.29
CA ALA A 103 -35.75 26.34 -6.98
C ALA A 103 -36.39 26.25 -8.36
N LEU A 104 -36.10 25.19 -9.13
CA LEU A 104 -36.73 24.96 -10.42
C LEU A 104 -38.24 24.70 -10.27
N SER A 105 -38.64 23.90 -9.28
CA SER A 105 -40.06 23.67 -8.98
C SER A 105 -40.78 24.98 -8.66
N ALA A 106 -40.19 25.82 -7.80
CA ALA A 106 -40.75 27.12 -7.46
C ALA A 106 -40.84 28.06 -8.68
N ALA A 107 -39.80 28.11 -9.52
CA ALA A 107 -39.81 28.90 -10.75
C ALA A 107 -40.92 28.45 -11.71
N GLN A 108 -41.13 27.14 -11.87
CA GLN A 108 -42.21 26.57 -12.67
C GLN A 108 -43.60 26.95 -12.15
N GLU A 109 -43.80 26.99 -10.83
CA GLU A 109 -45.06 27.44 -10.22
C GLU A 109 -45.36 28.91 -10.51
N THR A 110 -44.34 29.78 -10.58
CA THR A 110 -44.53 31.20 -10.94
C THR A 110 -44.80 31.42 -12.43
N GLY A 111 -44.42 30.47 -13.29
CA GLY A 111 -44.58 30.57 -14.75
C GLY A 111 -43.70 31.62 -15.45
N GLN A 112 -42.72 32.20 -14.75
CA GLN A 112 -41.81 33.18 -15.33
C GLN A 112 -40.69 32.47 -16.11
N ALA A 113 -40.65 32.67 -17.43
CA ALA A 113 -39.70 31.99 -18.32
C ALA A 113 -38.23 32.20 -17.90
N ASP A 114 -37.83 33.45 -17.64
CA ASP A 114 -36.45 33.77 -17.24
C ASP A 114 -36.03 33.08 -15.93
N ALA A 115 -36.96 32.96 -14.97
CA ALA A 115 -36.69 32.28 -13.70
C ALA A 115 -36.55 30.77 -13.87
N ILE A 116 -37.33 30.18 -14.79
CA ILE A 116 -37.23 28.76 -15.14
C ILE A 116 -35.89 28.49 -15.82
N ASP A 117 -35.49 29.31 -16.78
CA ASP A 117 -34.24 29.15 -17.52
C ASP A 117 -33.02 29.27 -16.57
N LEU A 118 -33.03 30.25 -15.66
CA LEU A 118 -32.01 30.39 -14.63
C LEU A 118 -31.94 29.14 -13.73
N ALA A 119 -33.06 28.69 -13.19
CA ALA A 119 -33.10 27.52 -12.31
C ALA A 119 -32.71 26.21 -13.02
N GLN A 120 -32.99 26.09 -14.32
CA GLN A 120 -32.51 24.96 -15.14
C GLN A 120 -30.99 24.97 -15.29
N ASN A 121 -30.38 26.15 -15.51
CA ASN A 121 -28.93 26.30 -15.57
C ASN A 121 -28.28 25.98 -14.21
N ASP A 122 -28.83 26.50 -13.11
CA ASP A 122 -28.34 26.22 -11.76
C ASP A 122 -28.43 24.72 -11.41
N LEU A 123 -29.51 24.06 -11.84
CA LEU A 123 -29.64 22.60 -11.67
C LEU A 123 -28.63 21.84 -12.53
N ALA A 124 -28.40 22.26 -13.77
CA ALA A 124 -27.40 21.65 -14.63
C ALA A 124 -25.99 21.76 -14.00
N GLN A 125 -25.63 22.94 -13.50
CA GLN A 125 -24.37 23.16 -12.78
C GLN A 125 -24.26 22.26 -11.55
N ALA A 126 -25.30 22.24 -10.70
CA ALA A 126 -25.29 21.44 -9.48
C ALA A 126 -25.16 19.93 -9.76
N ASN A 127 -25.73 19.44 -10.87
CA ASN A 127 -25.55 18.05 -11.29
C ASN A 127 -24.09 17.77 -11.70
N THR A 128 -23.42 18.69 -12.40
CA THR A 128 -22.00 18.55 -12.75
C THR A 128 -21.12 18.58 -11.51
N GLU A 129 -21.39 19.49 -10.56
CA GLU A 129 -20.68 19.56 -9.27
C GLU A 129 -20.85 18.28 -8.46
N LEU A 130 -22.06 17.73 -8.40
CA LEU A 130 -22.34 16.47 -7.73
C LEU A 130 -21.60 15.29 -8.38
N ALA A 131 -21.57 15.24 -9.72
CA ALA A 131 -20.83 14.20 -10.43
C ALA A 131 -19.32 14.26 -10.12
N ALA A 132 -18.74 15.45 -10.10
CA ALA A 132 -17.33 15.65 -9.75
C ALA A 132 -17.05 15.24 -8.28
N ALA A 133 -17.91 15.63 -7.34
CA ALA A 133 -17.76 15.26 -5.94
C ALA A 133 -17.86 13.74 -5.71
N LYS A 134 -18.79 13.06 -6.41
CA LYS A 134 -18.89 11.58 -6.39
C LYS A 134 -17.63 10.91 -6.93
N ALA A 135 -17.06 11.45 -7.99
CA ALA A 135 -15.80 10.95 -8.54
C ALA A 135 -14.62 11.20 -7.59
N GLU A 136 -14.61 12.33 -6.87
CA GLU A 136 -13.61 12.61 -5.83
C GLU A 136 -13.69 11.59 -4.69
N THR A 137 -14.90 11.29 -4.19
CA THR A 137 -15.10 10.23 -3.17
C THR A 137 -14.58 8.89 -3.67
N ALA A 138 -14.98 8.46 -4.87
CA ALA A 138 -14.54 7.20 -5.46
C ALA A 138 -13.00 7.11 -5.63
N LEU A 139 -12.36 8.20 -6.03
CA LEU A 139 -10.90 8.30 -6.10
C LEU A 139 -10.26 8.11 -4.70
N ASN A 140 -10.81 8.76 -3.68
CA ASN A 140 -10.29 8.65 -2.32
C ASN A 140 -10.48 7.22 -1.75
N GLU A 141 -11.59 6.55 -2.05
CA GLU A 141 -11.80 5.14 -1.69
C GLU A 141 -10.73 4.22 -2.31
N LYS A 142 -10.44 4.40 -3.60
CA LYS A 142 -9.36 3.66 -4.29
C LYS A 142 -7.98 4.00 -3.74
N THR A 143 -7.76 5.25 -3.34
CA THR A 143 -6.51 5.69 -2.71
C THR A 143 -6.33 5.02 -1.36
N VAL A 144 -7.36 4.97 -0.50
CA VAL A 144 -7.33 4.25 0.78
C VAL A 144 -7.05 2.77 0.57
N THR A 145 -7.75 2.13 -0.38
CA THR A 145 -7.56 0.71 -0.72
C THR A 145 -6.11 0.43 -1.14
N THR A 146 -5.52 1.30 -1.97
CA THR A 146 -4.12 1.20 -2.39
C THR A 146 -3.17 1.34 -1.20
N ARG A 147 -3.39 2.31 -0.31
CA ARG A 147 -2.58 2.50 0.91
C ARG A 147 -2.68 1.29 1.86
N GLU A 148 -3.85 0.68 2.00
CA GLU A 148 -4.06 -0.54 2.79
C GLU A 148 -3.28 -1.73 2.19
N SER A 149 -3.23 -1.87 0.87
CA SER A 149 -2.38 -2.88 0.23
C SER A 149 -0.89 -2.60 0.41
N VAL A 150 -0.47 -1.33 0.42
CA VAL A 150 0.92 -0.97 0.75
C VAL A 150 1.27 -1.39 2.18
N VAL A 151 0.36 -1.24 3.15
CA VAL A 151 0.56 -1.77 4.52
C VAL A 151 0.82 -3.27 4.49
N GLN A 152 0.04 -4.03 3.72
CA GLN A 152 0.23 -5.47 3.59
C GLN A 152 1.60 -5.80 3.00
N VAL A 153 2.07 -5.07 1.99
CA VAL A 153 3.44 -5.22 1.46
C VAL A 153 4.48 -4.98 2.54
N ARG A 154 4.35 -3.90 3.34
CA ARG A 154 5.30 -3.61 4.43
C ARG A 154 5.30 -4.67 5.52
N GLU A 155 4.13 -5.24 5.83
CA GLU A 155 4.04 -6.40 6.72
C GLU A 155 4.81 -7.60 6.16
N ARG A 156 4.67 -7.91 4.86
CA ARG A 156 5.39 -9.02 4.22
C ARG A 156 6.89 -8.77 4.12
N GLU A 157 7.32 -7.53 3.88
CA GLU A 157 8.74 -7.16 3.92
C GLU A 157 9.34 -7.33 5.32
N ARG A 158 8.59 -6.98 6.38
CA ARG A 158 8.98 -7.26 7.76
C ARG A 158 9.07 -8.77 8.02
N ASP A 159 8.14 -9.56 7.49
CA ASP A 159 8.20 -11.03 7.62
C ASP A 159 9.45 -11.60 6.92
N VAL A 160 9.82 -11.08 5.74
CA VAL A 160 11.08 -11.41 5.05
C VAL A 160 12.29 -11.05 5.91
N ALA A 161 12.36 -9.82 6.43
CA ALA A 161 13.46 -9.36 7.27
C ALA A 161 13.64 -10.24 8.52
N ASN A 162 12.54 -10.66 9.14
CA ASN A 162 12.56 -11.58 10.29
C ASN A 162 13.08 -12.97 9.91
N ALA A 163 12.67 -13.51 8.76
CA ALA A 163 13.16 -14.79 8.26
C ALA A 163 14.67 -14.72 7.93
N GLU A 164 15.13 -13.62 7.32
CA GLU A 164 16.55 -13.38 7.04
C GLU A 164 17.36 -13.26 8.33
N LEU A 165 16.84 -12.57 9.36
CA LEU A 165 17.48 -12.50 10.67
C LEU A 165 17.60 -13.89 11.31
N ALA A 166 16.55 -14.71 11.25
CA ALA A 166 16.58 -16.07 11.78
C ALA A 166 17.63 -16.94 11.08
N GLN A 167 17.69 -16.89 9.74
CA GLN A 167 18.70 -17.59 8.96
C GLN A 167 20.12 -17.09 9.27
N THR A 168 20.31 -15.76 9.40
CA THR A 168 21.61 -15.15 9.70
C THR A 168 22.12 -15.56 11.09
N ARG A 169 21.23 -15.59 12.09
CA ARG A 169 21.55 -16.08 13.43
C ARG A 169 21.99 -17.54 13.40
N PHE A 170 21.27 -18.38 12.67
CA PHE A 170 21.60 -19.79 12.51
C PHE A 170 22.98 -19.98 11.87
N LEU A 171 23.26 -19.30 10.75
CA LEU A 171 24.55 -19.37 10.07
C LEU A 171 25.70 -18.86 10.96
N THR A 172 25.44 -17.84 11.79
CA THR A 172 26.41 -17.34 12.76
C THR A 172 26.71 -18.38 13.84
N LEU A 173 25.71 -19.09 14.36
CA LEU A 173 25.92 -20.19 15.31
C LEU A 173 26.70 -21.35 14.69
N GLN A 174 26.43 -21.69 13.42
CA GLN A 174 27.20 -22.69 12.70
C GLN A 174 28.67 -22.27 12.54
N ARG A 175 28.92 -21.01 12.14
CA ARG A 175 30.27 -20.44 11.95
C ARG A 175 31.09 -20.44 13.24
N THR A 176 30.44 -20.13 14.37
CA THR A 176 31.07 -20.09 15.70
C THR A 176 31.26 -21.48 16.33
N GLY A 177 30.73 -22.53 15.69
CA GLY A 177 30.80 -23.90 16.20
C GLY A 177 29.89 -24.18 17.38
N ASP A 178 28.84 -23.38 17.60
CA ASP A 178 27.89 -23.61 18.69
C ASP A 178 27.10 -24.90 18.44
N VAL A 179 27.20 -25.86 19.36
CA VAL A 179 26.56 -27.18 19.24
C VAL A 179 25.03 -27.10 19.17
N ARG A 180 24.43 -25.99 19.63
CA ARG A 180 22.98 -25.76 19.55
C ARG A 180 22.52 -25.44 18.13
N ALA A 181 23.43 -25.03 17.24
CA ALA A 181 23.10 -24.90 15.82
C ALA A 181 22.57 -26.23 15.23
N GLN A 182 23.03 -27.38 15.75
CA GLN A 182 22.55 -28.71 15.33
C GLN A 182 21.10 -29.00 15.76
N GLN A 183 20.54 -28.18 16.65
CA GLN A 183 19.16 -28.30 17.12
C GLN A 183 18.19 -27.50 16.26
N VAL A 184 18.67 -26.75 15.27
CA VAL A 184 17.86 -25.91 14.38
C VAL A 184 17.79 -26.55 13.01
N ASP A 185 16.59 -26.62 12.44
CA ASP A 185 16.39 -27.03 11.06
C ASP A 185 16.71 -25.86 10.11
N GLY A 186 17.93 -25.87 9.55
CA GLY A 186 18.39 -24.87 8.59
C GLY A 186 17.61 -24.90 7.26
N ASP A 187 17.12 -26.07 6.85
CA ASP A 187 16.34 -26.20 5.62
C ASP A 187 14.93 -25.60 5.82
N GLU A 188 14.34 -25.76 7.00
CA GLU A 188 13.09 -25.08 7.38
C GLU A 188 13.25 -23.56 7.37
N LEU A 189 14.34 -23.03 7.95
CA LEU A 189 14.64 -21.60 7.89
C LEU A 189 14.75 -21.08 6.45
N ALA A 190 15.44 -21.82 5.58
CA ALA A 190 15.56 -21.46 4.17
C ALA A 190 14.20 -21.49 3.45
N ARG A 191 13.37 -22.52 3.70
CA ARG A 191 12.00 -22.59 3.15
C ARG A 191 11.13 -21.42 3.62
N ASN A 192 11.19 -21.09 4.91
CA ASN A 192 10.42 -19.98 5.49
C ASN A 192 10.80 -18.63 4.85
N LEU A 193 12.10 -18.41 4.58
CA LEU A 193 12.57 -17.22 3.89
C LEU A 193 12.03 -17.15 2.45
N GLU A 194 12.11 -18.24 1.70
CA GLU A 194 11.59 -18.27 0.33
C GLU A 194 10.08 -18.09 0.27
N GLU A 195 9.33 -18.68 1.22
CA GLU A 195 7.89 -18.48 1.35
C GLU A 195 7.55 -17.01 1.68
N ALA A 196 8.28 -16.39 2.62
CA ALA A 196 8.10 -14.98 2.95
C ALA A 196 8.35 -14.08 1.73
N ARG A 197 9.40 -14.36 0.95
CA ARG A 197 9.72 -13.63 -0.29
C ARG A 197 8.64 -13.81 -1.35
N ALA A 198 8.08 -15.01 -1.49
CA ALA A 198 6.96 -15.25 -2.40
C ALA A 198 5.74 -14.41 -2.02
N LYS A 199 5.32 -14.44 -0.74
CA LYS A 199 4.20 -13.64 -0.24
C LYS A 199 4.41 -12.14 -0.40
N ALA A 200 5.65 -11.65 -0.22
CA ALA A 200 5.97 -10.24 -0.44
C ALA A 200 5.82 -9.83 -1.92
N ARG A 201 6.20 -10.70 -2.86
CA ARG A 201 5.98 -10.48 -4.30
C ARG A 201 4.49 -10.45 -4.64
N ASP A 202 3.73 -11.43 -4.17
CA ASP A 202 2.28 -11.51 -4.42
C ASP A 202 1.54 -10.25 -3.88
N ALA A 203 1.95 -9.77 -2.70
CA ALA A 203 1.42 -8.52 -2.15
C ALA A 203 1.79 -7.30 -3.00
N GLY A 204 2.99 -7.28 -3.59
CA GLY A 204 3.43 -6.24 -4.52
C GLY A 204 2.56 -6.19 -5.78
N ASP A 205 2.24 -7.34 -6.36
CA ASP A 205 1.37 -7.43 -7.54
C ASP A 205 -0.04 -6.87 -7.25
N GLN A 206 -0.55 -7.09 -6.03
CA GLN A 206 -1.84 -6.52 -5.60
C GLN A 206 -1.79 -4.98 -5.49
N VAL A 207 -0.69 -4.39 -5.03
CA VAL A 207 -0.52 -2.94 -5.01
C VAL A 207 -0.52 -2.37 -6.42
N ASP A 208 0.17 -3.01 -7.37
CA ASP A 208 0.22 -2.56 -8.76
C ASP A 208 -1.16 -2.61 -9.44
N ALA A 209 -1.96 -3.64 -9.15
CA ALA A 209 -3.35 -3.71 -9.58
C ALA A 209 -4.19 -2.54 -9.02
N ASN A 210 -4.07 -2.25 -7.73
CA ASN A 210 -4.81 -1.16 -7.08
C ASN A 210 -4.39 0.22 -7.58
N ILE A 211 -3.10 0.44 -7.85
CA ILE A 211 -2.59 1.67 -8.47
C ILE A 211 -3.27 1.91 -9.82
N THR A 212 -3.44 0.86 -10.64
CA THR A 212 -4.09 0.98 -11.94
C THR A 212 -5.55 1.45 -11.80
N GLU A 213 -6.29 0.90 -10.84
CA GLU A 213 -7.66 1.34 -10.54
C GLU A 213 -7.71 2.78 -10.01
N GLN A 214 -6.76 3.16 -9.15
CA GLN A 214 -6.63 4.52 -8.63
C GLN A 214 -6.36 5.53 -9.76
N GLU A 215 -5.44 5.22 -10.70
CA GLU A 215 -5.15 6.09 -11.85
C GLU A 215 -6.37 6.30 -12.75
N GLN A 216 -7.20 5.26 -12.93
CA GLN A 216 -8.45 5.37 -13.68
C GLN A 216 -9.44 6.29 -12.97
N ALA A 217 -9.65 6.10 -11.66
CA ALA A 217 -10.52 6.95 -10.86
C ALA A 217 -10.03 8.42 -10.86
N GLN A 218 -8.72 8.63 -10.83
CA GLN A 218 -8.11 9.96 -10.88
C GLN A 218 -8.43 10.66 -12.20
N SER A 219 -8.24 9.96 -13.33
CA SER A 219 -8.57 10.49 -14.65
C SER A 219 -10.05 10.87 -14.77
N THR A 220 -10.96 10.04 -14.24
CA THR A 220 -12.39 10.34 -14.24
C THR A 220 -12.73 11.57 -13.41
N TRP A 221 -12.14 11.69 -12.20
CA TRP A 221 -12.34 12.87 -11.36
C TRP A 221 -11.79 14.14 -12.03
N GLU A 222 -10.56 14.12 -12.55
CA GLU A 222 -9.95 15.26 -13.24
C GLU A 222 -10.79 15.73 -14.44
N GLN A 223 -11.38 14.79 -15.20
CA GLN A 223 -12.25 15.12 -16.31
C GLN A 223 -13.56 15.81 -15.86
N LEU A 224 -14.13 15.38 -14.74
CA LEU A 224 -15.38 15.96 -14.21
C LEU A 224 -15.12 17.29 -13.50
N ASP A 225 -14.01 17.42 -12.77
CA ASP A 225 -13.59 18.68 -12.15
C ASP A 225 -13.26 19.75 -13.18
N ALA A 226 -12.65 19.38 -14.31
CA ALA A 226 -12.44 20.33 -15.40
C ALA A 226 -13.77 20.86 -15.98
N GLN A 227 -14.83 20.05 -15.98
CA GLN A 227 -16.16 20.47 -16.45
C GLN A 227 -16.84 21.45 -15.50
N THR A 228 -16.69 21.27 -14.18
CA THR A 228 -17.24 22.22 -13.19
C THR A 228 -16.56 23.58 -13.29
N GLN A 229 -15.23 23.61 -13.46
CA GLN A 229 -14.46 24.85 -13.61
C GLN A 229 -14.82 25.61 -14.90
N ALA A 230 -15.07 24.90 -16.00
CA ALA A 230 -15.48 25.50 -17.26
C ALA A 230 -16.86 26.20 -17.16
N TYR A 231 -17.78 25.66 -16.35
CA TYR A 231 -19.11 26.25 -16.14
C TYR A 231 -19.05 27.53 -15.29
N GLY A 232 -18.13 27.61 -14.31
CA GLY A 232 -17.95 28.80 -13.46
C GLY A 232 -17.12 29.93 -14.07
N GLY A 233 -16.41 29.69 -15.18
CA GLY A 233 -15.51 30.65 -15.83
C GLY A 233 -16.10 31.46 -16.97
N SER A 234 -17.38 31.27 -17.32
CA SER A 234 -18.04 31.95 -18.45
C SER A 234 -18.70 33.29 -18.08
N GLY A 235 -18.47 33.81 -16.86
CA GLY A 235 -18.79 35.19 -16.53
C GLY A 235 -17.89 36.16 -17.31
N GLU A 236 -18.39 36.70 -18.41
CA GLU A 236 -17.81 37.90 -19.05
C GLU A 236 -17.74 39.06 -18.03
N PRO A 237 -16.69 39.91 -18.07
CA PRO A 237 -16.59 41.12 -17.25
C PRO A 237 -17.64 42.18 -17.57
#